data_AF-A0AAV1KBM6-F1
#
_entry.id   AF-A0AAV1KBM6-F1
#
_cell.length_a   1.000
_cell.length_b   1.000
_cell.length_c   1.000
_cell.angle_alpha   90.00
_cell.angle_beta   90.00
_cell.angle_gamma   90.00
#
_symmetry.space_group_name_H-M   'P 1'
#
loop_
_entity.id
_entity.type
_entity.pdbx_description
1 polymer ?
#
loop_
_entity_poly.entity_id
_entity_poly.type
_entity_poly.pdbx_seq_one_letter_code
_entity_poly.pdbx_strand_id
1 'polypeptide(L)'
;MTISDVPYTQSYLTVDGNLQIAFKLPNAFTRWRSLNKDYFCLDYEALDANMTVIKPIFRIAFKKEQTQDKNGFYFKASALLVSCAFLVAVLVVYCILPELRTLGGKVLMACVASLFSAYMLLATMMLMTLNNENITIVNCISLTSAIYFFFMASFFWMNVMSWDIWWSFRGFAKIRPINRRGDSFKYLIYSIYAWGLPFGMLVMFVVLNQ
;
A
#
# COMPACT_ATOMS: atom_id res chain seq x y z
N MET A 1 -4.45 19.83 -12.11
CA MET A 1 -5.15 20.07 -13.38
C MET A 1 -5.63 21.52 -13.38
N THR A 2 -5.29 22.30 -14.40
CA THR A 2 -5.70 23.70 -14.61
C THR A 2 -7.05 23.74 -15.34
N ILE A 3 -7.92 24.68 -14.97
CA ILE A 3 -9.24 24.81 -15.63
C ILE A 3 -9.08 25.38 -17.05
N SER A 4 -8.01 26.13 -17.31
CA SER A 4 -7.68 26.72 -18.62
C SER A 4 -7.40 25.71 -19.74
N ASP A 5 -7.05 24.47 -19.37
CA ASP A 5 -6.68 23.43 -20.34
C ASP A 5 -7.91 22.66 -20.83
N VAL A 6 -9.07 22.90 -20.21
CA VAL A 6 -10.34 22.30 -20.62
C VAL A 6 -10.93 23.13 -21.77
N PRO A 7 -11.07 22.56 -22.98
CA PRO A 7 -11.67 23.30 -24.09
C PRO A 7 -13.13 23.63 -23.76
N TYR A 8 -13.57 24.83 -24.15
CA TYR A 8 -14.95 25.33 -23.98
C TYR A 8 -15.39 25.68 -22.56
N THR A 9 -14.46 25.94 -21.63
CA THR A 9 -14.81 26.44 -20.29
C THR A 9 -14.58 27.93 -20.11
N GLN A 10 -15.53 28.62 -19.47
CA GLN A 10 -15.36 29.99 -18.98
C GLN A 10 -15.49 29.99 -17.46
N SER A 11 -14.60 30.69 -16.76
CA SER A 11 -14.63 30.77 -15.29
C SER A 11 -14.85 32.20 -14.82
N TYR A 12 -15.74 32.42 -13.87
CA TYR A 12 -15.89 33.70 -13.17
C TYR A 12 -15.89 33.50 -11.66
N LEU A 13 -15.32 34.48 -10.96
CA LEU A 13 -15.34 34.55 -9.50
C LEU A 13 -16.55 35.40 -9.08
N THR A 14 -17.39 34.90 -8.19
CA THR A 14 -18.47 35.69 -7.61
C THR A 14 -17.93 36.61 -6.51
N VAL A 15 -18.70 37.65 -6.14
CA VAL A 15 -18.37 38.56 -5.03
C VAL A 15 -18.28 37.81 -3.70
N ASP A 16 -19.04 36.72 -3.55
CA ASP A 16 -18.96 35.80 -2.40
C ASP A 16 -17.64 35.00 -2.37
N GLY A 17 -16.86 35.07 -3.46
CA GLY A 17 -15.58 34.42 -3.69
C GLY A 17 -15.69 32.95 -4.05
N ASN A 18 -16.84 32.49 -4.53
CA ASN A 18 -16.99 31.17 -5.13
C ASN A 18 -16.60 31.23 -6.61
N LEU A 19 -15.96 30.18 -7.11
CA LEU A 19 -15.59 30.06 -8.53
C LEU A 19 -16.71 29.33 -9.27
N GLN A 20 -17.30 29.96 -10.27
CA GLN A 20 -18.24 29.29 -11.17
C GLN A 20 -17.58 28.96 -12.49
N ILE A 21 -17.74 27.72 -12.91
CA ILE A 21 -17.24 27.19 -14.18
C ILE A 21 -18.43 26.97 -15.10
N ALA A 22 -18.44 27.68 -16.23
CA ALA A 22 -19.32 27.46 -17.36
C ALA A 22 -18.78 26.34 -18.24
N PHE A 23 -19.63 25.40 -18.64
CA PHE A 23 -19.33 24.49 -19.73
C PHE A 23 -20.09 24.93 -20.98
N LYS A 24 -19.38 25.37 -22.01
CA LYS A 24 -19.96 25.81 -23.29
C LYS A 24 -20.10 24.61 -24.24
N LEU A 25 -20.79 23.56 -23.80
CA LEU A 25 -21.15 22.43 -24.66
C LEU A 25 -22.52 22.67 -25.32
N PRO A 26 -22.67 22.42 -26.64
CA PRO A 26 -23.98 22.38 -27.25
C PRO A 26 -24.72 21.17 -26.68
N ASN A 27 -25.80 21.40 -25.92
CA ASN A 27 -26.75 20.40 -25.37
C ASN A 27 -26.49 19.85 -23.94
N ALA A 28 -25.66 20.49 -23.11
CA ALA A 28 -25.52 20.09 -21.70
C ALA A 28 -26.63 20.69 -20.80
N PHE A 29 -27.33 19.85 -20.02
CA PHE A 29 -28.37 20.26 -19.06
C PHE A 29 -27.81 21.09 -17.89
N THR A 30 -26.55 20.86 -17.50
CA THR A 30 -25.87 21.59 -16.42
C THR A 30 -24.83 22.56 -17.01
N ARG A 31 -25.25 23.81 -17.17
CA ARG A 31 -24.42 24.88 -17.76
C ARG A 31 -23.33 25.40 -16.82
N TRP A 32 -23.55 25.30 -15.50
CA TRP A 32 -22.74 25.93 -14.46
C TRP A 32 -22.39 24.94 -13.33
N ARG A 33 -21.16 24.97 -12.85
CA ARG A 33 -20.74 24.33 -11.60
C ARG A 33 -20.11 25.37 -10.68
N SER A 34 -20.64 25.51 -9.46
CA SER A 34 -20.06 26.37 -8.43
C SER A 34 -19.09 25.58 -7.56
N LEU A 35 -17.86 26.06 -7.42
CA LEU A 35 -16.85 25.56 -6.50
C LEU A 35 -16.65 26.58 -5.37
N ASN A 36 -16.70 26.09 -4.14
CA ASN A 36 -16.36 26.89 -2.96
C ASN A 36 -14.84 27.18 -2.91
N LYS A 37 -14.42 28.23 -2.20
CA LYS A 37 -13.03 28.66 -1.97
C LYS A 37 -12.10 27.52 -1.57
N ASP A 38 -12.63 26.54 -0.87
CA ASP A 38 -11.91 25.35 -0.41
C ASP A 38 -11.42 24.43 -1.54
N TYR A 39 -11.97 24.55 -2.76
CA TYR A 39 -11.76 23.61 -3.86
C TYR A 39 -10.97 24.17 -5.05
N PHE A 40 -10.48 25.41 -4.96
CA PHE A 40 -9.65 26.00 -6.01
C PHE A 40 -8.59 26.94 -5.44
N CYS A 41 -7.46 27.03 -6.15
CA CYS A 41 -6.43 28.03 -5.89
C CYS A 41 -6.29 28.94 -7.10
N LEU A 42 -6.14 30.25 -6.83
CA LEU A 42 -5.80 31.23 -7.84
C LEU A 42 -4.28 31.32 -7.93
N ASP A 43 -3.76 31.11 -9.13
CA ASP A 43 -2.35 31.19 -9.47
C ASP A 43 -2.20 32.16 -10.66
N TYR A 44 -0.98 32.58 -10.97
CA TYR A 44 -0.71 33.44 -12.11
C TYR A 44 0.44 32.91 -12.95
N GLU A 45 0.29 32.96 -14.27
CA GLU A 45 1.32 32.58 -15.22
C GLU A 45 1.80 33.83 -15.97
N ALA A 46 3.12 34.07 -15.95
CA ALA A 46 3.74 35.12 -16.74
C ALA A 46 3.91 34.63 -18.19
N LEU A 47 3.33 35.37 -19.14
CA LEU A 47 3.43 35.03 -20.57
C LEU A 47 4.74 35.49 -21.20
N ASP A 48 5.49 36.37 -20.54
CA ASP A 48 6.73 36.95 -21.05
C ASP A 48 7.84 36.90 -19.99
N ALA A 49 9.09 36.77 -20.44
CA ALA A 49 10.28 36.72 -19.59
C ALA A 49 10.46 37.99 -18.73
N ASN A 50 9.88 39.11 -19.19
CA ASN A 50 9.87 40.39 -18.48
C ASN A 50 8.69 40.57 -17.51
N MET A 51 7.85 39.53 -17.29
CA MET A 51 6.70 39.56 -16.35
C MET A 51 5.67 40.67 -16.60
N THR A 52 5.64 41.26 -17.80
CA THR A 52 4.75 42.40 -18.13
C THR A 52 3.31 41.97 -18.39
N VAL A 53 3.09 40.72 -18.81
CA VAL A 53 1.77 40.16 -19.10
C VAL A 53 1.52 38.95 -18.21
N ILE A 54 0.54 39.08 -17.32
CA ILE A 54 0.18 38.06 -16.32
C ILE A 54 -1.23 37.54 -16.65
N LYS A 55 -1.39 36.21 -16.70
CA LYS A 55 -2.69 35.56 -16.90
C LYS A 55 -3.12 34.82 -15.63
N PRO A 56 -4.33 35.07 -15.07
CA PRO A 56 -4.82 34.32 -13.92
C PRO A 56 -5.20 32.90 -14.32
N ILE A 57 -4.78 31.92 -13.52
CA ILE A 57 -5.09 30.50 -13.69
C ILE A 57 -5.75 29.97 -12.43
N PHE A 58 -6.90 29.35 -12.60
CA PHE A 58 -7.56 28.63 -11.53
C PHE A 58 -7.13 27.16 -11.57
N ARG A 59 -6.47 26.70 -10.51
CA ARG A 59 -6.14 25.29 -10.30
C ARG A 59 -7.19 24.68 -9.39
N ILE A 60 -7.77 23.55 -9.79
CA ILE A 60 -8.68 22.81 -8.91
C ILE A 60 -7.82 22.18 -7.80
N ALA A 61 -8.06 22.61 -6.57
CA ALA A 61 -7.52 21.99 -5.39
C ALA A 61 -8.54 20.95 -4.94
N PHE A 62 -8.27 19.67 -5.22
CA PHE A 62 -9.02 18.62 -4.52
C PHE A 62 -8.58 18.71 -3.06
N LYS A 63 -9.37 19.40 -2.23
CA LYS A 63 -9.30 19.22 -0.78
C LYS A 63 -9.48 17.73 -0.58
N LYS A 64 -8.40 17.03 -0.22
CA LYS A 64 -8.50 15.64 0.21
C LYS A 64 -9.45 15.71 1.39
N GLU A 65 -10.69 15.27 1.20
CA GLU A 65 -11.62 15.12 2.30
C GLU A 65 -10.95 14.13 3.24
N GLN A 66 -10.28 14.65 4.27
CA GLN A 66 -9.81 13.88 5.41
C GLN A 66 -11.04 13.53 6.26
N THR A 67 -12.07 12.97 5.61
CA THR A 67 -13.15 12.22 6.26
C THR A 67 -12.75 10.75 6.29
N GLN A 68 -11.46 10.46 6.53
CA GLN A 68 -11.19 9.35 7.43
C GLN A 68 -11.25 9.96 8.82
N ASP A 69 -12.42 9.87 9.45
CA ASP A 69 -12.59 10.18 10.86
C ASP A 69 -11.39 9.66 11.64
N LYS A 70 -10.84 10.46 12.56
CA LYS A 70 -9.79 10.01 13.48
C LYS A 70 -10.15 8.64 14.07
N ASN A 71 -11.43 8.42 14.34
CA ASN A 71 -12.03 7.15 14.78
C ASN A 71 -11.76 5.98 13.82
N GLY A 72 -11.90 6.16 12.51
CA GLY A 72 -11.62 5.13 11.51
C GLY A 72 -10.14 4.78 11.40
N PHE A 73 -9.27 5.76 11.66
CA PHE A 73 -7.84 5.51 11.78
C PHE A 73 -7.53 4.70 13.05
N TYR A 74 -8.01 5.12 14.22
CA TYR A 74 -7.82 4.37 15.46
C TYR A 74 -8.36 2.94 15.39
N PHE A 75 -9.52 2.74 14.75
CA PHE A 75 -10.09 1.40 14.54
C PHE A 75 -9.19 0.51 13.68
N LYS A 76 -8.63 1.05 12.59
CA LYS A 76 -7.68 0.30 11.75
C LYS A 76 -6.42 -0.06 12.54
N ALA A 77 -5.86 0.89 13.30
CA ALA A 77 -4.67 0.67 14.11
C ALA A 77 -4.90 -0.41 15.19
N SER A 78 -6.02 -0.35 15.90
CA SER A 78 -6.35 -1.32 16.94
C SER A 78 -6.56 -2.72 16.34
N ALA A 79 -7.26 -2.84 15.20
CA ALA A 79 -7.43 -4.11 14.51
C ALA A 79 -6.08 -4.73 14.11
N LEU A 80 -5.15 -3.93 13.57
CA LEU A 80 -3.80 -4.37 13.21
C LEU A 80 -3.00 -4.87 14.41
N LEU A 81 -3.06 -4.17 15.55
CA LEU A 81 -2.38 -4.59 16.78
C LEU A 81 -2.94 -5.90 17.32
N VAL A 82 -4.26 -6.06 17.31
CA VAL A 82 -4.93 -7.31 17.70
C VAL A 82 -4.47 -8.45 16.78
N SER A 83 -4.46 -8.24 15.46
CA SER A 83 -3.93 -9.24 14.52
C SER A 83 -2.47 -9.61 14.80
N CYS A 84 -1.61 -8.63 15.10
CA CYS A 84 -0.21 -8.87 15.45
C CYS A 84 -0.09 -9.74 16.72
N ALA A 85 -0.90 -9.48 17.75
CA ALA A 85 -0.89 -10.27 18.98
C ALA A 85 -1.26 -11.75 18.72
N PHE A 86 -2.27 -12.00 17.89
CA PHE A 86 -2.64 -13.36 17.49
C PHE A 86 -1.53 -14.05 16.68
N LEU A 87 -0.86 -13.35 15.77
CA LEU A 87 0.27 -13.91 15.01
C LEU A 87 1.44 -14.30 15.91
N VAL A 88 1.75 -13.47 16.92
CA VAL A 88 2.77 -13.80 17.93
C VAL A 88 2.35 -15.02 18.73
N ALA A 89 1.08 -15.11 19.14
CA ALA A 89 0.58 -16.29 19.85
C ALA A 89 0.75 -17.57 19.01
N VAL A 90 0.49 -17.52 17.69
CA VAL A 90 0.75 -18.64 16.78
C VAL A 90 2.24 -19.00 16.77
N LEU A 91 3.15 -18.03 16.64
CA LEU A 91 4.59 -18.30 16.69
C LEU A 91 5.01 -18.93 18.03
N VAL A 92 4.49 -18.43 19.15
CA VAL A 92 4.79 -18.96 20.49
C VAL A 92 4.31 -20.40 20.63
N VAL A 93 3.08 -20.72 20.20
CA VAL A 93 2.55 -22.08 20.25
C VAL A 93 3.38 -23.04 19.41
N TYR A 94 3.76 -22.66 18.18
CA TYR A 94 4.62 -23.45 17.31
C TYR A 94 6.06 -23.59 17.85
N CYS A 95 6.53 -22.60 18.64
CA CYS A 95 7.78 -22.69 19.37
C CYS A 95 7.68 -23.65 20.57
N ILE A 96 6.59 -23.65 21.33
CA ILE A 96 6.43 -24.49 22.53
C ILE A 96 6.15 -25.96 22.18
N LEU A 97 5.47 -26.24 21.07
CA LEU A 97 5.21 -27.60 20.59
C LEU A 97 6.26 -28.04 19.55
N PRO A 98 7.40 -28.63 19.96
CA PRO A 98 8.42 -29.14 19.05
C PRO A 98 7.90 -30.30 18.19
N GLU A 99 6.83 -31.00 18.60
CA GLU A 99 6.18 -32.06 17.83
C GLU A 99 5.56 -31.56 16.51
N LEU A 100 5.15 -30.29 16.43
CA LEU A 100 4.63 -29.70 15.20
C LEU A 100 5.72 -29.05 14.32
N ARG A 101 7.00 -29.08 14.73
CA ARG A 101 8.13 -28.54 13.95
C ARG A 101 8.58 -29.46 12.81
N THR A 102 7.61 -30.09 12.15
CA THR A 102 7.81 -30.77 10.87
C THR A 102 8.13 -29.74 9.78
N LEU A 103 8.47 -30.20 8.57
CA LEU A 103 8.80 -29.34 7.43
C LEU A 103 7.71 -28.28 7.18
N GLY A 104 6.44 -28.69 7.17
CA GLY A 104 5.29 -27.81 7.03
C GLY A 104 5.20 -26.79 8.18
N GLY A 105 5.40 -27.20 9.43
CA GLY A 105 5.42 -26.26 10.57
C GLY A 105 6.49 -25.16 10.44
N LYS A 106 7.65 -25.46 9.86
CA LYS A 106 8.71 -24.46 9.62
C LYS A 106 8.35 -23.47 8.52
N VAL A 107 7.70 -23.93 7.45
CA VAL A 107 7.15 -23.05 6.41
C VAL A 107 6.06 -22.15 7.03
N LEU A 108 5.30 -22.66 8.01
CA LEU A 108 4.19 -21.91 8.64
C LEU A 108 4.74 -20.78 9.48
N MET A 109 5.75 -21.08 10.30
CA MET A 109 6.45 -20.07 11.08
C MET A 109 7.04 -18.98 10.19
N ALA A 110 7.63 -19.33 9.03
CA ALA A 110 8.16 -18.34 8.08
C ALA A 110 7.05 -17.47 7.47
N CYS A 111 5.93 -18.08 7.05
CA CYS A 111 4.76 -17.37 6.54
C CYS A 111 4.21 -16.38 7.58
N VAL A 112 3.96 -16.84 8.80
CA VAL A 112 3.42 -16.03 9.90
C VAL A 112 4.41 -14.93 10.30
N ALA A 113 5.71 -15.20 10.32
CA ALA A 113 6.73 -14.19 10.60
C ALA A 113 6.78 -13.09 9.52
N SER A 114 6.64 -13.45 8.24
CA SER A 114 6.57 -12.47 7.15
C SER A 114 5.32 -11.60 7.23
N LEU A 115 4.17 -12.18 7.59
CA LEU A 115 2.92 -11.43 7.77
C LEU A 115 2.99 -10.51 8.99
N PHE A 116 3.55 -11.00 10.10
CA PHE A 116 3.77 -10.21 11.31
C PHE A 116 4.67 -9.01 11.05
N SER A 117 5.80 -9.21 10.35
CA SER A 117 6.69 -8.10 9.99
C SER A 117 6.03 -7.07 9.07
N ALA A 118 5.23 -7.50 8.09
CA ALA A 118 4.44 -6.60 7.24
C ALA A 118 3.47 -5.74 8.06
N TYR A 119 2.70 -6.35 8.97
CA TYR A 119 1.74 -5.63 9.81
C TYR A 119 2.40 -4.74 10.85
N MET A 120 3.55 -5.14 11.40
CA MET A 120 4.33 -4.31 12.31
C MET A 120 4.81 -3.04 11.62
N LEU A 121 5.38 -3.15 10.41
CA LEU A 121 5.82 -1.98 9.64
C LEU A 121 4.65 -1.06 9.27
N LEU A 122 3.50 -1.65 8.90
CA LEU A 122 2.29 -0.89 8.60
C LEU A 122 1.78 -0.16 9.86
N ALA A 123 1.76 -0.81 11.01
CA ALA A 123 1.41 -0.19 12.29
C ALA A 123 2.38 0.95 12.66
N THR A 124 3.69 0.80 12.38
CA THR A 124 4.68 1.86 12.57
C THR A 124 4.41 3.07 11.68
N MET A 125 4.17 2.85 10.37
CA MET A 125 3.81 3.93 9.44
C MET A 125 2.56 4.69 9.90
N MET A 126 1.60 3.94 10.43
CA MET A 126 0.35 4.46 10.96
C MET A 126 0.56 5.33 12.21
N LEU A 127 1.38 4.87 13.16
CA LEU A 127 1.76 5.65 14.35
C LEU A 127 2.50 6.94 14.00
N MET A 128 3.47 6.88 13.09
CA MET A 128 4.22 8.06 12.62
C MET A 128 3.29 9.12 12.01
N THR A 129 2.28 8.66 11.25
CA THR A 129 1.28 9.56 10.63
C THR A 129 0.38 10.23 11.68
N LEU A 130 0.04 9.56 12.79
CA LEU A 130 -0.75 10.16 13.88
C LEU A 130 0.02 11.23 14.65
N ASN A 131 1.30 10.97 14.90
CA ASN A 131 2.15 11.87 15.67
C ASN A 131 2.56 13.12 14.88
N ASN A 132 2.14 13.24 13.60
CA ASN A 132 2.54 14.31 12.68
C ASN A 132 4.08 14.48 12.65
N GLU A 133 4.82 13.37 12.78
CA GLU A 133 6.26 13.43 12.62
C GLU A 133 6.59 13.75 11.17
N ASN A 134 7.57 14.63 10.95
CA ASN A 134 8.05 14.92 9.60
C ASN A 134 8.77 13.69 9.04
N ILE A 135 8.01 12.83 8.36
CA ILE A 135 8.54 11.68 7.65
C ILE A 135 9.32 12.19 6.44
N THR A 136 10.63 11.94 6.41
CA THR A 136 11.44 12.21 5.22
C THR A 136 10.94 11.37 4.04
N ILE A 137 10.96 11.94 2.84
CA ILE A 137 10.52 11.26 1.61
C ILE A 137 11.23 9.90 1.44
N VAL A 138 12.52 9.86 1.77
CA VAL A 138 13.35 8.64 1.74
C VAL A 138 12.77 7.56 2.66
N ASN A 139 12.46 7.89 3.92
CA ASN A 139 11.92 6.92 4.87
C ASN A 139 10.53 6.42 4.47
N CYS A 140 9.70 7.28 3.88
CA CYS A 140 8.37 6.90 3.37
C CYS A 140 8.47 5.87 2.24
N ILE A 141 9.37 6.10 1.29
CA ILE A 141 9.63 5.18 0.17
C ILE A 141 10.21 3.87 0.71
N SER A 142 11.20 3.93 1.59
CA SER A 142 11.81 2.74 2.20
C SER A 142 10.80 1.90 2.97
N LEU A 143 9.98 2.50 3.84
CA LEU A 143 8.94 1.78 4.59
C LEU A 143 7.90 1.15 3.66
N THR A 144 7.42 1.90 2.67
CA THR A 144 6.44 1.39 1.71
C THR A 144 7.02 0.21 0.91
N SER A 145 8.27 0.32 0.47
CA SER A 145 8.96 -0.75 -0.25
C SER A 145 9.15 -2.01 0.62
N ALA A 146 9.50 -1.84 1.90
CA ALA A 146 9.64 -2.93 2.84
C ALA A 146 8.29 -3.63 3.11
N ILE A 147 7.22 -2.87 3.35
CA ILE A 147 5.87 -3.41 3.53
C ILE A 147 5.46 -4.25 2.31
N TYR A 148 5.65 -3.71 1.10
CA TYR A 148 5.36 -4.43 -0.14
C TYR A 148 6.13 -5.76 -0.23
N PHE A 149 7.43 -5.73 0.06
CA PHE A 149 8.27 -6.93 0.05
C PHE A 149 7.76 -8.01 1.01
N PHE A 150 7.45 -7.66 2.26
CA PHE A 150 6.96 -8.63 3.24
C PHE A 150 5.57 -9.18 2.90
N PHE A 151 4.67 -8.36 2.36
CA PHE A 151 3.38 -8.86 1.87
C PHE A 151 3.56 -9.84 0.71
N MET A 152 4.37 -9.49 -0.28
CA MET A 152 4.65 -10.39 -1.41
C MET A 152 5.29 -11.69 -0.93
N ALA A 153 6.26 -11.63 -0.01
CA ALA A 153 6.84 -12.80 0.62
C ALA A 153 5.78 -13.67 1.30
N SER A 154 4.85 -13.08 2.05
CA SER A 154 3.76 -13.83 2.69
C SER A 154 2.87 -14.57 1.69
N PHE A 155 2.56 -13.96 0.54
CA PHE A 155 1.80 -14.64 -0.52
C PHE A 155 2.59 -15.82 -1.10
N PHE A 156 3.88 -15.66 -1.38
CA PHE A 156 4.70 -16.78 -1.88
C PHE A 156 4.83 -17.90 -0.84
N TRP A 157 5.01 -17.58 0.44
CA TRP A 157 4.99 -18.57 1.52
C TRP A 157 3.65 -19.30 1.62
N MET A 158 2.53 -18.58 1.45
CA MET A 158 1.20 -19.19 1.41
C MET A 158 1.01 -20.10 0.18
N ASN A 159 1.58 -19.75 -0.98
CA ASN A 159 1.57 -20.62 -2.16
C ASN A 159 2.40 -21.90 -1.92
N VAL A 160 3.60 -21.77 -1.34
CA VAL A 160 4.45 -22.92 -0.96
C VAL A 160 3.69 -23.82 0.01
N MET A 161 2.95 -23.23 0.94
CA MET A 161 2.10 -23.98 1.87
C MET A 161 1.00 -24.78 1.18
N SER A 162 0.23 -24.14 0.30
CA SER A 162 -0.82 -24.83 -0.45
C SER A 162 -0.24 -25.98 -1.28
N TRP A 163 0.94 -25.76 -1.87
CA TRP A 163 1.65 -26.81 -2.60
C TRP A 163 2.12 -27.95 -1.69
N ASP A 164 2.69 -27.65 -0.52
CA ASP A 164 3.15 -28.66 0.44
C ASP A 164 1.99 -29.52 0.94
N ILE A 165 0.84 -28.91 1.26
CA ILE A 165 -0.38 -29.62 1.67
C ILE A 165 -0.91 -30.50 0.54
N TRP A 166 -0.99 -29.97 -0.68
CA TRP A 166 -1.44 -30.72 -1.85
C TRP A 166 -0.53 -31.90 -2.17
N TRP A 167 0.79 -31.68 -2.08
CA TRP A 167 1.79 -32.71 -2.26
C TRP A 167 1.74 -33.75 -1.14
N SER A 168 1.48 -33.33 0.10
CA SER A 168 1.30 -34.21 1.26
C SER A 168 0.10 -35.16 1.02
N PHE A 169 -1.06 -34.62 0.62
CA PHE A 169 -2.24 -35.42 0.27
C PHE A 169 -2.01 -36.40 -0.89
N ARG A 170 -1.25 -36.00 -1.92
CA ARG A 170 -0.84 -36.92 -2.99
C ARG A 170 0.22 -37.94 -2.55
N GLY A 171 1.04 -37.58 -1.58
CA GLY A 171 2.14 -38.38 -1.04
C GLY A 171 1.71 -39.47 -0.07
N PHE A 172 0.56 -39.36 0.59
CA PHE A 172 0.02 -40.44 1.44
C PHE A 172 -0.28 -41.75 0.67
N ALA A 173 -0.30 -41.72 -0.67
CA ALA A 173 -0.32 -42.93 -1.52
C ALA A 173 1.04 -43.64 -1.64
N LYS A 174 2.16 -43.01 -1.23
CA LYS A 174 3.51 -43.60 -1.25
C LYS A 174 4.25 -43.25 0.05
N ILE A 175 4.11 -44.13 1.05
CA ILE A 175 4.87 -44.20 2.31
C ILE A 175 6.32 -43.74 2.08
N ARG A 176 6.72 -42.58 2.62
CA ARG A 176 8.12 -42.13 2.59
C ARG A 176 8.82 -42.43 3.93
N PRO A 177 10.03 -43.00 3.90
CA PRO A 177 10.88 -43.08 5.08
C PRO A 177 11.39 -41.69 5.45
N ILE A 178 11.39 -41.42 6.75
CA ILE A 178 11.72 -40.15 7.40
C ILE A 178 13.23 -39.89 7.28
N ASN A 179 13.69 -39.30 6.19
CA ASN A 179 15.12 -38.99 6.02
C ASN A 179 15.38 -37.52 6.31
N ARG A 180 15.73 -37.23 7.57
CA ARG A 180 15.90 -35.90 8.20
C ARG A 180 16.87 -34.97 7.44
N ARG A 181 17.76 -35.52 6.61
CA ARG A 181 18.76 -34.79 5.79
C ARG A 181 18.20 -34.26 4.45
N GLY A 182 17.14 -34.87 3.92
CA GLY A 182 16.46 -34.40 2.71
C GLY A 182 15.47 -33.25 2.98
N ASP A 183 15.00 -33.13 4.22
CA ASP A 183 13.97 -32.16 4.59
C ASP A 183 14.53 -30.75 4.80
N SER A 184 15.77 -30.63 5.29
CA SER A 184 16.47 -29.34 5.38
C SER A 184 16.83 -28.78 4.00
N PHE A 185 17.22 -29.63 3.05
CA PHE A 185 17.53 -29.21 1.68
C PHE A 185 16.28 -28.74 0.93
N LYS A 186 15.14 -29.42 1.10
CA LYS A 186 13.85 -28.96 0.57
C LYS A 186 13.44 -27.60 1.17
N TYR A 187 13.61 -27.43 2.49
CA TYR A 187 13.35 -26.14 3.14
C TYR A 187 14.23 -25.01 2.59
N LEU A 188 15.51 -25.29 2.32
CA LEU A 188 16.41 -24.31 1.70
C LEU A 188 15.94 -23.88 0.31
N ILE A 189 15.53 -24.84 -0.53
CA ILE A 189 15.00 -24.55 -1.87
C ILE A 189 13.71 -23.72 -1.78
N TYR A 190 12.80 -24.09 -0.89
CA TYR A 190 11.56 -23.33 -0.66
C TYR A 190 11.85 -21.92 -0.15
N SER A 191 12.84 -21.75 0.73
CA SER A 191 13.27 -20.45 1.23
C SER A 191 13.84 -19.58 0.09
N ILE A 192 14.74 -20.12 -0.73
CA ILE A 192 15.31 -19.39 -1.88
C ILE A 192 14.21 -18.95 -2.85
N TYR A 193 13.22 -19.81 -3.12
CA TYR A 193 12.08 -19.46 -3.97
C TYR A 193 11.20 -18.36 -3.35
N ALA A 194 10.82 -18.54 -2.08
CA ALA A 194 9.90 -17.65 -1.39
C ALA A 194 10.49 -16.27 -1.06
N TRP A 195 11.81 -16.13 -0.95
CA TRP A 195 12.48 -14.84 -0.78
C TRP A 195 12.95 -14.23 -2.11
N GLY A 196 13.40 -15.06 -3.06
CA GLY A 196 13.96 -14.59 -4.33
C GLY A 196 12.93 -13.97 -5.27
N LEU A 197 11.74 -14.58 -5.40
CA LEU A 197 10.67 -14.03 -6.23
C LEU A 197 10.13 -12.67 -5.78
N PRO A 198 9.76 -12.47 -4.50
CA PRO A 198 9.31 -11.15 -4.05
C PRO A 198 10.43 -10.11 -4.12
N PHE A 199 11.70 -10.50 -3.95
CA PHE A 199 12.83 -9.59 -4.17
C PHE A 199 12.91 -9.16 -5.64
N GLY A 200 12.78 -10.09 -6.59
CA GLY A 200 12.75 -9.77 -8.02
C GLY A 200 11.59 -8.84 -8.40
N MET A 201 10.40 -9.08 -7.85
CA MET A 201 9.24 -8.21 -8.05
C MET A 201 9.44 -6.81 -7.45
N LEU A 202 10.04 -6.72 -6.26
CA LEU A 202 10.37 -5.45 -5.63
C LEU A 202 11.35 -4.65 -6.50
N VAL A 203 12.42 -5.29 -6.98
CA VAL A 203 13.41 -4.62 -7.85
C VAL A 203 12.74 -4.09 -9.11
N MET A 204 11.88 -4.87 -9.76
CA MET A 204 11.13 -4.42 -10.93
C MET A 204 10.23 -3.21 -10.62
N PHE A 205 9.52 -3.25 -9.49
CA PHE A 205 8.69 -2.13 -9.05
C PHE A 205 9.48 -0.84 -8.82
N VAL A 206 10.65 -0.94 -8.16
CA VAL A 206 11.52 0.21 -7.89
C VAL A 206 12.11 0.78 -9.18
N VAL A 207 12.54 -0.08 -10.13
CA VAL A 207 13.09 0.34 -11.41
C VAL A 207 12.04 1.01 -12.30
N LEU A 208 10.80 0.54 -12.30
CA LEU A 208 9.71 1.13 -13.08
C LEU A 208 9.23 2.49 -12.53
N ASN A 209 9.43 2.74 -11.24
CA ASN A 209 9.01 3.97 -10.57
C ASN A 209 10.13 5.05 -10.56
N GLN A 210 11.20 4.82 -11.31
CA GLN A 210 12.32 5.75 -11.50
C GLN A 210 12.10 6.60 -12.76
#